data_AF-A0A837IG59-F1
#
_entry.id   AF-A0A837IG59-F1
#
_cell.length_a   1.000
_cell.length_b   1.000
_cell.length_c   1.000
_cell.angle_alpha   90.00
_cell.angle_beta   90.00
_cell.angle_gamma   90.00
#
_symmetry.space_group_name_H-M   'P 1'
#
loop_
_entity.id
_entity.type
_entity.pdbx_description
1 polymer ?
#
loop_
_entity_poly.entity_id
_entity_poly.type
_entity_poly.pdbx_seq_one_letter_code
_entity_poly.pdbx_strand_id
1 'polypeptide(L)'
;MADFASSVVVNHALYVAMSRAFGTVDWKPSNDFQRMVVRHSLDSLLVALQITSDQLFSKAAHDAETVNRFLRENEFALQLQDMGSGPKMAYVASILKLLGKFYERGLTGYHLPKAERPAFRLGNGAGTTHFDAESKWLVRIPTDGGFDFWLTSPNHTHGFSMIDDWISMLRVAKLKSGSGVILPMVTIAETSVDISRLVGMTSGEIILQQALAAAKFALTPEFVKFEMAAAMSAKRGWAFEMRPLTDDYVADHALYFALALRDMSPLMPLAVGMVDMDEFSRTELH
;
A
#
# COMPACT_ATOMS: atom_id res chain seq x y z
N MET A 1 -8.52 -13.98 -6.89
CA MET A 1 -7.89 -13.71 -5.58
C MET A 1 -8.33 -12.32 -5.16
N ALA A 2 -8.63 -12.07 -3.87
CA ALA A 2 -8.93 -10.72 -3.41
C ALA A 2 -7.61 -9.94 -3.27
N ASP A 3 -7.63 -8.68 -3.64
CA ASP A 3 -6.45 -7.82 -3.64
C ASP A 3 -6.81 -6.49 -2.96
N PHE A 4 -5.98 -6.06 -2.01
CA PHE A 4 -6.24 -4.91 -1.15
C PHE A 4 -4.99 -4.06 -1.02
N ALA A 5 -5.17 -2.77 -0.77
CA ALA A 5 -4.10 -1.86 -0.44
C ALA A 5 -4.60 -0.78 0.53
N SER A 6 -3.74 -0.36 1.45
CA SER A 6 -3.98 0.82 2.27
C SER A 6 -2.67 1.51 2.57
N SER A 7 -2.52 2.74 2.06
CA SER A 7 -1.38 3.59 2.36
C SER A 7 -1.41 4.10 3.81
N VAL A 8 -2.60 4.22 4.44
CA VAL A 8 -2.76 4.73 5.80
C VAL A 8 -2.11 3.81 6.83
N VAL A 9 -2.49 2.52 6.86
CA VAL A 9 -1.95 1.58 7.85
C VAL A 9 -0.46 1.31 7.64
N VAL A 10 -0.02 1.25 6.38
CA VAL A 10 1.38 1.06 6.02
C VAL A 10 2.22 2.27 6.44
N ASN A 11 1.82 3.50 6.09
CA ASN A 11 2.54 4.70 6.49
C ASN A 11 2.47 4.95 8.00
N HIS A 12 1.38 4.56 8.67
CA HIS A 12 1.30 4.63 10.13
C HIS A 12 2.30 3.68 10.79
N ALA A 13 2.47 2.44 10.29
CA ALA A 13 3.53 1.55 10.77
C ALA A 13 4.92 2.12 10.47
N LEU A 14 5.11 2.58 9.24
CA LEU A 14 6.40 3.00 8.71
C LEU A 14 6.94 4.28 9.36
N TYR A 15 6.10 5.29 9.58
CA TYR A 15 6.51 6.59 10.12
C TYR A 15 6.15 6.74 11.59
N VAL A 16 4.92 6.44 12.01
CA VAL A 16 4.48 6.68 13.40
C VAL A 16 5.04 5.61 14.34
N ALA A 17 4.81 4.33 14.03
CA ALA A 17 5.25 3.25 14.91
C ALA A 17 6.79 3.14 14.90
N MET A 18 7.44 3.26 13.74
CA MET A 18 8.90 3.21 13.68
C MET A 18 9.56 4.39 14.39
N SER A 19 8.96 5.59 14.32
CA SER A 19 9.51 6.74 15.05
C SER A 19 9.47 6.57 16.57
N ARG A 20 8.52 5.79 17.09
CA ARG A 20 8.49 5.46 18.53
C ARG A 20 9.64 4.55 18.94
N ALA A 21 10.16 3.71 18.04
CA ALA A 21 11.27 2.80 18.33
C ALA A 21 12.64 3.45 18.10
N PHE A 22 12.80 4.26 17.05
CA PHE A 22 14.10 4.78 16.64
C PHE A 22 14.26 6.31 16.69
N GLY A 23 13.22 7.05 17.07
CA GLY A 23 13.15 8.49 16.83
C GLY A 23 12.74 8.79 15.39
N THR A 24 12.66 10.07 15.02
CA THR A 24 12.21 10.51 13.69
C THR A 24 12.88 9.74 12.55
N VAL A 25 12.07 9.17 11.67
CA VAL A 25 12.51 8.49 10.45
C VAL A 25 12.17 9.29 9.20
N ASP A 26 13.12 9.34 8.26
CA ASP A 26 13.00 9.90 6.91
C ASP A 26 13.45 8.83 5.90
N TRP A 27 12.48 8.13 5.32
CA TRP A 27 12.72 6.98 4.46
C TRP A 27 13.15 7.40 3.04
N LYS A 28 14.22 6.77 2.55
CA LYS A 28 14.77 6.96 1.20
C LYS A 28 14.38 5.77 0.32
N PRO A 29 13.48 5.97 -0.66
CA PRO A 29 13.00 4.90 -1.52
C PRO A 29 14.04 4.55 -2.60
N SER A 30 14.23 3.25 -2.86
CA SER A 30 15.13 2.73 -3.91
C SER A 30 14.39 2.26 -5.16
N ASN A 31 13.12 1.86 -5.04
CA ASN A 31 12.30 1.37 -6.15
C ASN A 31 10.98 2.15 -6.30
N ASP A 32 10.25 1.93 -7.39
CA ASP A 32 9.00 2.66 -7.69
C ASP A 32 7.91 2.41 -6.66
N PHE A 33 7.82 1.18 -6.12
CA PHE A 33 6.84 0.87 -5.09
C PHE A 33 7.07 1.67 -3.81
N GLN A 34 8.34 1.74 -3.37
CA GLN A 34 8.73 2.56 -2.22
C GLN A 34 8.49 4.04 -2.49
N ARG A 35 8.84 4.54 -3.69
CA ARG A 35 8.58 5.93 -4.10
C ARG A 35 7.09 6.26 -4.01
N MET A 36 6.22 5.37 -4.47
CA MET A 36 4.76 5.52 -4.37
C MET A 36 4.31 5.58 -2.90
N VAL A 37 4.76 4.66 -2.05
CA VAL A 37 4.38 4.66 -0.61
C VAL A 37 4.84 5.94 0.09
N VAL A 38 6.07 6.40 -0.17
CA VAL A 38 6.61 7.66 0.37
C VAL A 38 5.84 8.87 -0.17
N ARG A 39 5.50 8.89 -1.47
CA ARG A 39 4.72 9.97 -2.09
C ARG A 39 3.35 10.14 -1.42
N HIS A 40 2.71 9.05 -1.00
CA HIS A 40 1.42 9.10 -0.30
C HIS A 40 1.53 9.33 1.22
N SER A 41 2.74 9.40 1.78
CA SER A 41 2.94 9.43 3.24
C SER A 41 2.25 10.61 3.92
N LEU A 42 2.43 11.83 3.40
CA LEU A 42 1.86 13.04 4.00
C LEU A 42 0.32 12.95 4.06
N ASP A 43 -0.33 12.69 2.93
CA ASP A 43 -1.80 12.58 2.85
C ASP A 43 -2.31 11.45 3.76
N SER A 44 -1.60 10.32 3.77
CA SER A 44 -1.95 9.16 4.60
C SER A 44 -1.86 9.47 6.09
N LEU A 45 -0.84 10.23 6.51
CA LEU A 45 -0.66 10.65 7.90
C LEU A 45 -1.67 11.71 8.31
N LEU A 46 -2.03 12.63 7.41
CA LEU A 46 -3.11 13.60 7.66
C LEU A 46 -4.46 12.90 7.85
N VAL A 47 -4.76 11.88 7.04
CA VAL A 47 -5.96 11.04 7.24
C VAL A 47 -5.88 10.28 8.57
N ALA A 48 -4.72 9.72 8.91
CA ALA A 48 -4.53 9.00 10.17
C ALA A 48 -4.83 9.86 11.42
N LEU A 49 -4.60 11.17 11.36
CA LEU A 49 -4.92 12.11 12.44
C LEU A 49 -6.43 12.33 12.65
N GLN A 50 -7.25 12.01 11.63
CA GLN A 50 -8.71 12.14 11.68
C GLN A 50 -9.39 10.84 12.14
N ILE A 51 -8.65 9.73 12.16
CA ILE A 51 -9.14 8.42 12.57
C ILE A 51 -8.97 8.29 14.10
N THR A 52 -9.98 7.73 14.76
CA THR A 52 -9.96 7.56 16.21
C THR A 52 -8.97 6.47 16.63
N SER A 53 -8.45 6.55 17.86
CA SER A 53 -7.41 5.64 18.34
C SER A 53 -7.85 4.19 18.52
N ASP A 54 -9.16 3.92 18.57
CA ASP A 54 -9.74 2.58 18.54
C ASP A 54 -9.82 2.00 17.12
N GLN A 55 -9.87 2.87 16.10
CA GLN A 55 -9.89 2.47 14.69
C GLN A 55 -8.47 2.34 14.12
N LEU A 56 -7.51 3.17 14.52
CA LEU A 56 -6.12 3.08 14.08
C LEU A 56 -5.17 3.13 15.28
N PHE A 57 -4.44 2.03 15.48
CA PHE A 57 -3.51 1.90 16.59
C PHE A 57 -2.29 1.07 16.20
N SER A 58 -1.21 1.20 16.98
CA SER A 58 0.07 0.58 16.64
C SER A 58 0.88 0.17 17.86
N LYS A 59 1.77 -0.80 17.63
CA LYS A 59 2.74 -1.30 18.59
C LYS A 59 4.14 -1.15 18.00
N ALA A 60 5.09 -0.79 18.86
CA ALA A 60 6.51 -0.80 18.56
C ALA A 60 7.25 -1.51 19.70
N ALA A 61 8.24 -2.31 19.37
CA ALA A 61 9.07 -3.04 20.33
C ALA A 61 10.47 -3.32 19.75
N HIS A 62 11.37 -3.79 20.59
CA HIS A 62 12.73 -4.20 20.22
C HIS A 62 12.88 -5.73 20.07
N ASP A 63 11.76 -6.44 20.11
CA ASP A 63 11.63 -7.89 19.96
C ASP A 63 10.39 -8.24 19.11
N ALA A 64 10.50 -9.29 18.30
CA ALA A 64 9.43 -9.72 17.40
C ALA A 64 8.21 -10.24 18.18
N GLU A 65 8.42 -10.91 19.32
CA GLU A 65 7.36 -11.58 20.06
C GLU A 65 6.33 -10.61 20.63
N THR A 66 6.76 -9.44 21.13
CA THR A 66 5.84 -8.40 21.62
C THR A 66 4.91 -7.90 20.51
N VAL A 67 5.41 -7.74 19.28
CA VAL A 67 4.60 -7.31 18.13
C VAL A 67 3.72 -8.44 17.61
N ASN A 68 4.25 -9.66 17.54
CA ASN A 68 3.50 -10.85 17.14
C ASN A 68 2.34 -11.14 18.12
N ARG A 69 2.56 -10.98 19.43
CA ARG A 69 1.49 -11.07 20.42
C ARG A 69 0.41 -10.02 20.18
N PHE A 70 0.80 -8.77 19.94
CA PHE A 70 -0.14 -7.69 19.61
C PHE A 70 -0.97 -7.99 18.34
N LEU A 71 -0.36 -8.58 17.30
CA LEU A 71 -1.08 -9.01 16.09
C LEU A 71 -2.08 -10.14 16.40
N ARG A 72 -1.68 -11.14 17.19
CA ARG A 72 -2.55 -12.27 17.60
C ARG A 72 -3.71 -11.83 18.48
N GLU A 73 -3.47 -10.94 19.44
CA GLU A 73 -4.51 -10.32 20.28
C GLU A 73 -5.55 -9.54 19.45
N ASN A 74 -5.18 -9.15 18.23
CA ASN A 74 -6.04 -8.50 17.25
C ASN A 74 -6.47 -9.42 16.09
N GLU A 75 -6.35 -10.73 16.31
CA GLU A 75 -6.84 -11.79 15.43
C GLU A 75 -6.16 -11.86 14.05
N PHE A 76 -4.96 -11.29 13.87
CA PHE A 76 -4.19 -11.45 12.63
C PHE A 76 -3.23 -12.63 12.73
N ALA A 77 -3.16 -13.46 11.69
CA ALA A 77 -2.24 -14.60 11.64
C ALA A 77 -0.81 -14.21 11.19
N LEU A 78 -0.60 -12.95 10.79
CA LEU A 78 0.69 -12.39 10.44
C LEU A 78 1.74 -12.58 11.55
N GLN A 79 2.95 -12.97 11.16
CA GLN A 79 4.05 -13.16 12.09
C GLN A 79 5.37 -12.64 11.52
N LEU A 80 5.97 -11.68 12.21
CA LEU A 80 7.34 -11.24 11.94
C LEU A 80 8.33 -12.31 12.38
N GLN A 81 9.37 -12.52 11.58
CA GLN A 81 10.48 -13.39 11.94
C GLN A 81 11.38 -12.66 12.91
N ASP A 82 11.88 -13.37 13.94
CA ASP A 82 12.89 -12.81 14.82
C ASP A 82 14.24 -12.77 14.08
N MET A 83 14.66 -11.58 13.69
CA MET A 83 15.93 -11.30 13.02
C MET A 83 16.99 -10.76 14.00
N GLY A 84 16.71 -10.84 15.30
CA GLY A 84 17.53 -10.33 16.40
C GLY A 84 16.73 -9.41 17.33
N SER A 85 17.29 -9.13 18.51
CA SER A 85 16.64 -8.29 19.53
C SER A 85 17.57 -7.21 20.08
N GLY A 86 16.99 -6.19 20.71
CA GLY A 86 17.72 -5.13 21.40
C GLY A 86 17.63 -3.76 20.71
N PRO A 87 18.36 -2.73 21.21
CA PRO A 87 18.14 -1.33 20.85
C PRO A 87 18.49 -0.98 19.40
N LYS A 88 19.16 -1.87 18.67
CA LYS A 88 19.43 -1.74 17.24
C LYS A 88 18.36 -2.38 16.36
N MET A 89 17.37 -3.05 16.94
CA MET A 89 16.28 -3.70 16.22
C MET A 89 14.98 -3.01 16.59
N ALA A 90 14.09 -2.80 15.62
CA ALA A 90 12.73 -2.38 15.88
C ALA A 90 11.78 -3.29 15.11
N TYR A 91 10.74 -3.71 15.81
CA TYR A 91 9.59 -4.40 15.27
C TYR A 91 8.40 -3.50 15.49
N VAL A 92 7.58 -3.33 14.47
CA VAL A 92 6.41 -2.46 14.52
C VAL A 92 5.23 -3.13 13.84
N ALA A 93 4.03 -2.80 14.32
CA ALA A 93 2.80 -3.10 13.61
C ALA A 93 1.79 -1.96 13.78
N SER A 94 0.98 -1.73 12.75
CA SER A 94 -0.21 -0.90 12.83
C SER A 94 -1.42 -1.70 12.37
N ILE A 95 -2.55 -1.42 12.99
CA ILE A 95 -3.83 -2.05 12.68
C ILE A 95 -4.86 -0.96 12.44
N LEU A 96 -5.56 -1.07 11.33
CA LEU A 96 -6.73 -0.27 10.99
C LEU A 96 -7.98 -1.17 11.08
N LYS A 97 -8.99 -0.76 11.85
CA LYS A 97 -10.29 -1.42 11.96
C LYS A 97 -11.40 -0.42 11.63
N LEU A 98 -12.08 -0.66 10.52
CA LEU A 98 -13.20 0.14 10.04
C LEU A 98 -14.47 -0.71 10.08
N LEU A 99 -15.50 -0.19 10.73
CA LEU A 99 -16.85 -0.73 10.70
C LEU A 99 -17.80 0.41 10.41
N GLY A 100 -18.57 0.29 9.33
CA GLY A 100 -19.58 1.26 8.94
C GLY A 100 -20.89 0.55 8.69
N LYS A 101 -21.93 0.93 9.44
CA LYS A 101 -23.30 0.48 9.19
C LYS A 101 -23.96 1.41 8.19
N PHE A 102 -24.79 0.83 7.34
CA PHE A 102 -25.60 1.61 6.41
C PHE A 102 -26.76 2.26 7.18
N TYR A 103 -27.17 3.46 6.75
CA TYR A 103 -28.30 4.17 7.36
C TYR A 103 -29.60 3.40 7.26
N GLU A 104 -29.78 2.66 6.16
CA GLU A 104 -30.86 1.70 6.00
C GLU A 104 -30.29 0.33 5.66
N ARG A 105 -30.92 -0.70 6.25
CA ARG A 105 -30.60 -2.09 5.92
C ARG A 105 -30.93 -2.38 4.46
N GLY A 106 -29.98 -3.03 3.78
CA GLY A 106 -30.15 -3.52 2.42
C GLY A 106 -31.27 -4.54 2.29
N LEU A 107 -32.04 -4.43 1.20
CA LEU A 107 -33.08 -5.38 0.85
C LEU A 107 -32.45 -6.67 0.34
N THR A 108 -32.79 -7.80 0.94
CA THR A 108 -32.30 -9.13 0.56
C THR A 108 -33.21 -9.78 -0.51
N GLY A 109 -32.80 -10.93 -1.07
CA GLY A 109 -33.54 -11.63 -2.12
C GLY A 109 -33.06 -11.32 -3.55
N TYR A 110 -32.01 -10.51 -3.69
CA TYR A 110 -31.36 -10.24 -4.96
C TYR A 110 -30.25 -11.27 -5.24
N HIS A 111 -29.99 -11.51 -6.52
CA HIS A 111 -28.87 -12.33 -6.98
C HIS A 111 -28.09 -11.59 -8.06
N LEU A 112 -26.76 -11.79 -8.09
CA LEU A 112 -25.95 -11.24 -9.17
C LEU A 112 -26.25 -11.95 -10.50
N PRO A 113 -26.58 -11.23 -11.59
CA PRO A 113 -27.08 -11.82 -12.84
C PRO A 113 -26.18 -12.87 -13.50
N LYS A 114 -24.85 -12.80 -13.28
CA LYS A 114 -23.87 -13.70 -13.90
C LYS A 114 -23.31 -14.78 -12.97
N ALA A 115 -23.44 -14.60 -11.67
CA ALA A 115 -22.76 -15.44 -10.68
C ALA A 115 -23.73 -16.20 -9.77
N GLU A 116 -25.04 -15.90 -9.86
CA GLU A 116 -26.10 -16.41 -8.97
C GLU A 116 -25.76 -16.30 -7.47
N ARG A 117 -24.88 -15.35 -7.12
CA ARG A 117 -24.46 -15.14 -5.74
C ARG A 117 -25.48 -14.29 -5.01
N PRO A 118 -25.76 -14.59 -3.72
CA PRO A 118 -26.59 -13.75 -2.88
C PRO A 118 -26.11 -12.30 -2.89
N ALA A 119 -27.08 -11.41 -3.09
CA ALA A 119 -26.87 -9.98 -3.13
C ALA A 119 -27.95 -9.25 -2.34
N PHE A 120 -27.70 -7.97 -2.08
CA PHE A 120 -28.67 -7.07 -1.48
C PHE A 120 -28.69 -5.75 -2.22
N ARG A 121 -29.81 -5.04 -2.13
CA ARG A 121 -29.98 -3.72 -2.74
C ARG A 121 -30.00 -2.63 -1.67
N LEU A 122 -29.19 -1.60 -1.88
CA LEU A 122 -29.32 -0.32 -1.17
C LEU A 122 -29.97 0.69 -2.11
N GLY A 123 -31.06 1.31 -1.67
CA GLY A 123 -31.75 2.38 -2.40
C GLY A 123 -31.33 3.77 -1.92
N ASN A 124 -31.96 4.80 -2.46
CA ASN A 124 -31.69 6.20 -2.08
C ASN A 124 -31.89 6.50 -0.59
N GLY A 125 -32.73 5.75 0.12
CA GLY A 125 -32.91 5.87 1.58
C GLY A 125 -31.63 5.57 2.38
N ALA A 126 -30.71 4.78 1.82
CA ALA A 126 -29.38 4.57 2.39
C ALA A 126 -28.37 5.69 2.07
N GLY A 127 -28.81 6.81 1.46
CA GLY A 127 -27.95 7.95 1.11
C GLY A 127 -27.05 7.71 -0.10
N THR A 128 -27.36 6.72 -0.94
CA THR A 128 -26.55 6.37 -2.11
C THR A 128 -26.44 7.55 -3.09
N THR A 129 -25.23 7.98 -3.40
CA THR A 129 -24.96 9.05 -4.37
C THR A 129 -24.16 8.50 -5.54
N HIS A 130 -24.56 8.86 -6.77
CA HIS A 130 -23.97 8.34 -7.99
C HIS A 130 -23.12 9.40 -8.70
N PHE A 131 -22.01 8.96 -9.28
CA PHE A 131 -21.06 9.81 -9.99
C PHE A 131 -20.60 9.19 -11.31
N ASP A 132 -20.15 10.05 -12.21
CA ASP A 132 -19.45 9.70 -13.44
C ASP A 132 -18.01 10.24 -13.35
N ALA A 133 -17.01 9.40 -13.60
CA ALA A 133 -15.62 9.81 -13.74
C ALA A 133 -14.97 9.03 -14.88
N GLU A 134 -14.51 9.71 -15.92
CA GLU A 134 -13.79 9.09 -17.05
C GLU A 134 -14.54 7.89 -17.66
N SER A 135 -15.85 8.03 -17.88
CA SER A 135 -16.74 6.97 -18.39
C SER A 135 -16.96 5.78 -17.43
N LYS A 136 -16.52 5.90 -16.17
CA LYS A 136 -16.82 4.93 -15.10
C LYS A 136 -17.96 5.43 -14.23
N TRP A 137 -18.83 4.52 -13.83
CA TRP A 137 -19.90 4.79 -12.88
C TRP A 137 -19.42 4.47 -11.46
N LEU A 138 -19.39 5.49 -10.61
CA LEU A 138 -19.07 5.36 -9.20
C LEU A 138 -20.33 5.51 -8.34
N VAL A 139 -20.35 4.82 -7.20
CA VAL A 139 -21.38 4.99 -6.17
C VAL A 139 -20.70 5.23 -4.83
N ARG A 140 -21.15 6.25 -4.12
CA ARG A 140 -20.81 6.55 -2.74
C ARG A 140 -21.96 6.11 -1.84
N ILE A 141 -21.63 5.39 -0.79
CA ILE A 141 -22.57 4.96 0.24
C ILE A 141 -22.05 5.45 1.60
N PRO A 142 -22.68 6.45 2.22
CA PRO A 142 -22.26 6.91 3.54
C PRO A 142 -22.49 5.84 4.60
N THR A 143 -21.64 5.84 5.63
CA THR A 143 -21.74 4.93 6.77
C THR A 143 -21.67 5.69 8.09
N ASP A 144 -22.22 5.12 9.16
CA ASP A 144 -22.10 5.69 10.52
C ASP A 144 -20.69 5.61 11.12
N GLY A 145 -19.77 4.88 10.46
CA GLY A 145 -18.39 4.66 10.92
C GLY A 145 -17.44 5.83 10.68
N GLY A 146 -17.94 6.97 10.20
CA GLY A 146 -17.13 8.15 9.87
C GLY A 146 -16.41 8.07 8.51
N PHE A 147 -16.78 7.11 7.66
CA PHE A 147 -16.24 6.95 6.30
C PHE A 147 -17.34 6.60 5.30
N ASP A 148 -17.06 6.83 4.03
CA ASP A 148 -17.94 6.43 2.94
C ASP A 148 -17.41 5.17 2.25
N PHE A 149 -18.31 4.26 1.88
CA PHE A 149 -17.99 3.15 1.01
C PHE A 149 -18.16 3.56 -0.46
N TRP A 150 -17.05 3.59 -1.18
CA TRP A 150 -17.01 3.91 -2.61
C TRP A 150 -16.80 2.64 -3.44
N LEU A 151 -17.53 2.56 -4.56
CA LEU A 151 -17.46 1.43 -5.46
C LEU A 151 -17.59 1.89 -6.92
N THR A 152 -16.95 1.13 -7.81
CA THR A 152 -16.96 1.35 -9.26
C THR A 152 -16.76 0.01 -9.96
N SER A 153 -16.97 -0.02 -11.28
CA SER A 153 -16.64 -1.20 -12.09
C SER A 153 -15.14 -1.49 -12.04
N PRO A 154 -14.71 -2.78 -12.08
CA PRO A 154 -13.30 -3.14 -12.02
C PRO A 154 -12.45 -2.40 -13.06
N ASN A 155 -11.27 -1.97 -12.65
CA ASN A 155 -10.19 -1.62 -13.56
C ASN A 155 -9.18 -2.77 -13.63
N HIS A 156 -8.32 -2.80 -14.65
CA HIS A 156 -7.21 -3.78 -14.72
C HIS A 156 -6.04 -3.44 -13.78
N THR A 157 -6.27 -2.55 -12.82
CA THR A 157 -5.28 -2.06 -11.84
C THR A 157 -5.39 -2.86 -10.54
N HIS A 158 -4.25 -3.21 -9.97
CA HIS A 158 -4.12 -4.16 -8.86
C HIS A 158 -3.18 -3.62 -7.77
N GLY A 159 -3.34 -4.08 -6.54
CA GLY A 159 -2.53 -3.70 -5.39
C GLY A 159 -2.52 -2.21 -5.10
N PHE A 160 -1.35 -1.67 -4.76
CA PHE A 160 -1.20 -0.27 -4.34
C PHE A 160 -1.44 0.76 -5.45
N SER A 161 -1.30 0.40 -6.73
CA SER A 161 -1.62 1.33 -7.82
C SER A 161 -3.12 1.64 -7.90
N MET A 162 -3.97 0.82 -7.28
CA MET A 162 -5.40 1.15 -7.11
C MET A 162 -5.60 2.47 -6.35
N ILE A 163 -4.66 2.89 -5.49
CA ILE A 163 -4.75 4.14 -4.73
C ILE A 163 -4.69 5.35 -5.67
N ASP A 164 -3.73 5.39 -6.59
CA ASP A 164 -3.60 6.47 -7.58
C ASP A 164 -4.83 6.52 -8.50
N ASP A 165 -5.30 5.35 -8.94
CA ASP A 165 -6.52 5.23 -9.75
C ASP A 165 -7.73 5.83 -9.04
N TRP A 166 -7.93 5.48 -7.76
CA TRP A 166 -9.03 6.03 -6.97
C TRP A 166 -8.90 7.53 -6.75
N ILE A 167 -7.69 8.03 -6.46
CA ILE A 167 -7.44 9.48 -6.34
C ILE A 167 -7.80 10.20 -7.64
N SER A 168 -7.36 9.68 -8.80
CA SER A 168 -7.65 10.29 -10.10
C SER A 168 -9.16 10.29 -10.38
N MET A 169 -9.83 9.15 -10.19
CA MET A 169 -11.26 9.02 -10.43
C MET A 169 -12.06 9.99 -9.55
N LEU A 170 -11.73 10.09 -8.26
CA LEU A 170 -12.45 10.97 -7.34
C LEU A 170 -12.25 12.46 -7.66
N ARG A 171 -11.09 12.87 -8.17
CA ARG A 171 -10.80 14.27 -8.55
C ARG A 171 -11.69 14.79 -9.68
N VAL A 172 -12.08 13.91 -10.60
CA VAL A 172 -12.85 14.27 -11.79
C VAL A 172 -14.32 13.79 -11.72
N ALA A 173 -14.71 13.19 -10.60
CA ALA A 173 -16.05 12.66 -10.38
C ALA A 173 -17.10 13.78 -10.40
N LYS A 174 -18.14 13.60 -11.22
CA LYS A 174 -19.28 14.51 -11.35
C LYS A 174 -20.56 13.80 -10.96
N LEU A 175 -21.46 14.50 -10.27
CA LEU A 175 -22.76 13.94 -9.88
C LEU A 175 -23.55 13.44 -11.10
N LYS A 176 -24.19 12.28 -10.94
CA LYS A 176 -25.03 11.64 -11.93
C LYS A 176 -26.28 11.09 -11.25
N SER A 177 -27.38 10.97 -12.00
CA SER A 177 -28.60 10.34 -11.49
C SER A 177 -28.42 8.83 -11.31
N GLY A 178 -28.96 8.31 -10.22
CA GLY A 178 -29.08 6.87 -9.95
C GLY A 178 -30.08 6.63 -8.81
N SER A 179 -30.55 5.39 -8.67
CA SER A 179 -31.65 5.03 -7.76
C SER A 179 -31.26 4.03 -6.68
N GLY A 180 -29.99 3.65 -6.63
CA GLY A 180 -29.47 2.62 -5.74
C GLY A 180 -28.46 1.69 -6.41
N VAL A 181 -28.01 0.71 -5.65
CA VAL A 181 -26.94 -0.22 -6.02
C VAL A 181 -27.24 -1.63 -5.51
N ILE A 182 -26.88 -2.63 -6.29
CA ILE A 182 -26.95 -4.05 -5.91
C ILE A 182 -25.52 -4.51 -5.61
N LEU A 183 -25.32 -5.04 -4.41
CA LEU A 183 -24.02 -5.44 -3.89
C LEU A 183 -24.01 -6.93 -3.56
N PRO A 184 -22.90 -7.65 -3.83
CA PRO A 184 -22.73 -9.01 -3.34
C PRO A 184 -22.61 -9.02 -1.81
N MET A 185 -23.05 -10.12 -1.20
CA MET A 185 -22.61 -10.45 0.16
C MET A 185 -21.20 -11.06 0.08
N VAL A 186 -20.26 -10.52 0.85
CA VAL A 186 -18.85 -10.93 0.80
C VAL A 186 -18.31 -11.11 2.22
N THR A 187 -17.52 -12.15 2.41
CA THR A 187 -16.69 -12.32 3.62
C THR A 187 -15.36 -12.90 3.21
N ILE A 188 -14.29 -12.16 3.52
CA ILE A 188 -12.90 -12.54 3.31
C ILE A 188 -12.27 -12.53 4.69
N ALA A 189 -12.00 -13.74 5.20
CA ALA A 189 -11.53 -13.93 6.56
C ALA A 189 -10.14 -13.29 6.79
N GLU A 190 -9.19 -13.55 5.89
CA GLU A 190 -7.88 -12.91 5.84
C GLU A 190 -7.25 -13.17 4.47
N THR A 191 -6.55 -12.20 3.90
CA THR A 191 -5.71 -12.37 2.70
C THR A 191 -4.44 -11.54 2.84
N SER A 192 -3.32 -12.07 2.33
CA SER A 192 -2.05 -11.34 2.30
C SER A 192 -2.12 -10.13 1.37
N VAL A 193 -1.47 -9.04 1.76
CA VAL A 193 -1.25 -7.83 0.97
C VAL A 193 0.25 -7.72 0.72
N ASP A 194 0.67 -7.69 -0.55
CA ASP A 194 2.08 -7.60 -0.89
C ASP A 194 2.62 -6.19 -0.60
N ILE A 195 3.42 -6.10 0.46
CA ILE A 195 4.25 -4.95 0.79
C ILE A 195 5.73 -5.32 0.91
N SER A 196 6.11 -6.51 0.44
CA SER A 196 7.48 -7.04 0.57
C SER A 196 8.51 -6.15 -0.14
N ARG A 197 8.07 -5.43 -1.18
CA ARG A 197 8.87 -4.46 -1.94
C ARG A 197 9.32 -3.23 -1.12
N LEU A 198 8.85 -3.06 0.12
CA LEU A 198 9.38 -2.07 1.06
C LEU A 198 10.74 -2.47 1.66
N VAL A 199 11.07 -3.76 1.66
CA VAL A 199 12.34 -4.25 2.21
C VAL A 199 13.51 -3.57 1.50
N GLY A 200 14.55 -3.24 2.26
CA GLY A 200 15.73 -2.51 1.78
C GLY A 200 15.59 -0.99 1.77
N MET A 201 14.42 -0.44 2.07
CA MET A 201 14.25 1.00 2.26
C MET A 201 15.05 1.47 3.49
N THR A 202 15.69 2.64 3.41
CA THR A 202 16.63 3.12 4.43
C THR A 202 16.23 4.45 5.04
N SER A 203 16.65 4.71 6.28
CA SER A 203 16.55 6.01 6.92
C SER A 203 17.80 6.25 7.77
N GLY A 204 18.76 7.00 7.22
CA GLY A 204 20.11 7.10 7.79
C GLY A 204 20.74 5.71 7.92
N GLU A 205 21.04 5.30 9.15
CA GLU A 205 21.61 3.98 9.48
C GLU A 205 20.57 2.86 9.64
N ILE A 206 19.28 3.16 9.49
CA ILE A 206 18.18 2.22 9.68
C ILE A 206 17.82 1.61 8.32
N ILE A 207 17.61 0.30 8.28
CA ILE A 207 17.21 -0.42 7.08
C ILE A 207 16.04 -1.34 7.40
N LEU A 208 14.98 -1.27 6.58
CA LEU A 208 13.83 -2.16 6.67
C LEU A 208 14.23 -3.57 6.22
N GLN A 209 14.03 -4.57 7.09
CA GLN A 209 14.44 -5.96 6.84
C GLN A 209 13.26 -6.86 6.46
N GLN A 210 12.08 -6.57 7.01
CA GLN A 210 10.87 -7.33 6.73
C GLN A 210 9.67 -6.39 6.65
N ALA A 211 8.73 -6.68 5.75
CA ALA A 211 7.45 -6.01 5.64
C ALA A 211 6.35 -7.02 5.27
N LEU A 212 5.32 -7.13 6.10
CA LEU A 212 4.18 -8.05 5.92
C LEU A 212 2.87 -7.29 6.11
N ALA A 213 1.84 -7.63 5.34
CA ALA A 213 0.51 -7.11 5.56
C ALA A 213 -0.58 -8.14 5.22
N ALA A 214 -1.72 -7.99 5.88
CA ALA A 214 -2.92 -8.77 5.61
C ALA A 214 -4.16 -7.94 5.84
N ALA A 215 -5.22 -8.25 5.10
CA ALA A 215 -6.49 -7.57 5.17
C ALA A 215 -7.67 -8.54 5.29
N LYS A 216 -8.72 -8.06 5.93
CA LYS A 216 -10.00 -8.74 6.12
C LYS A 216 -11.10 -7.83 5.61
N PHE A 217 -12.14 -8.42 5.03
CA PHE A 217 -13.25 -7.64 4.48
C PHE A 217 -14.57 -8.38 4.64
N ALA A 218 -15.61 -7.65 5.04
CA ALA A 218 -16.97 -8.17 5.02
C ALA A 218 -17.94 -7.11 4.51
N LEU A 219 -18.90 -7.55 3.69
CA LEU A 219 -19.97 -6.74 3.15
C LEU A 219 -21.28 -7.52 3.29
N THR A 220 -22.18 -6.97 4.10
CA THR A 220 -23.48 -7.56 4.41
C THR A 220 -24.59 -6.53 4.15
N PRO A 221 -25.87 -6.90 4.22
CA PRO A 221 -26.96 -5.92 4.10
C PRO A 221 -26.95 -4.83 5.17
N GLU A 222 -26.22 -5.01 6.26
CA GLU A 222 -26.26 -4.11 7.42
C GLU A 222 -25.00 -3.25 7.53
N PHE A 223 -23.85 -3.77 7.08
CA PHE A 223 -22.57 -3.10 7.28
C PHE A 223 -21.54 -3.44 6.21
N VAL A 224 -20.55 -2.57 6.12
CA VAL A 224 -19.25 -2.82 5.53
C VAL A 224 -18.19 -2.81 6.64
N LYS A 225 -17.30 -3.79 6.61
CA LYS A 225 -16.21 -3.95 7.57
C LYS A 225 -14.91 -4.18 6.81
N PHE A 226 -13.88 -3.41 7.15
CA PHE A 226 -12.53 -3.59 6.62
C PHE A 226 -11.53 -3.54 7.76
N GLU A 227 -10.63 -4.51 7.81
CA GLU A 227 -9.51 -4.49 8.74
C GLU A 227 -8.22 -4.75 7.96
N MET A 228 -7.15 -4.06 8.32
CA MET A 228 -5.83 -4.33 7.75
C MET A 228 -4.76 -4.16 8.82
N ALA A 229 -3.79 -5.07 8.82
CA ALA A 229 -2.59 -4.97 9.63
C ALA A 229 -1.38 -4.87 8.70
N ALA A 230 -0.44 -3.99 9.06
CA ALA A 230 0.87 -3.90 8.45
C ALA A 230 1.93 -4.03 9.55
N ALA A 231 2.87 -4.93 9.36
CA ALA A 231 3.92 -5.25 10.32
C ALA A 231 5.28 -5.19 9.64
N MET A 232 6.28 -4.66 10.33
CA MET A 232 7.62 -4.45 9.75
C MET A 232 8.71 -4.67 10.80
N SER A 233 9.89 -5.04 10.34
CA SER A 233 11.12 -5.02 11.13
C SER A 233 12.18 -4.13 10.47
N ALA A 234 12.97 -3.45 11.29
CA ALA A 234 14.08 -2.62 10.85
C ALA A 234 15.26 -2.77 11.79
N LYS A 235 16.47 -2.62 11.23
CA LYS A 235 17.73 -2.71 11.96
C LYS A 235 18.55 -1.45 11.76
N ARG A 236 19.11 -0.94 12.85
CA ARG A 236 20.15 0.09 12.88
C ARG A 236 21.50 -0.60 12.63
N GLY A 237 22.03 -0.46 11.42
CA GLY A 237 23.37 -0.90 11.05
C GLY A 237 24.43 0.14 11.44
N TRP A 238 25.69 -0.27 11.56
CA TRP A 238 26.77 0.67 11.23
C TRP A 238 26.71 0.88 9.72
N ALA A 239 26.88 2.11 9.25
CA ALA A 239 26.82 2.46 7.84
C ALA A 239 27.58 1.44 6.97
N PHE A 240 26.84 0.49 6.42
CA PHE A 240 27.18 -0.18 5.19
C PHE A 240 26.25 0.45 4.17
N GLU A 241 26.82 1.13 3.19
CA GLU A 241 26.10 1.44 1.95
C GLU A 241 25.55 0.11 1.41
N MET A 242 24.28 -0.17 1.69
CA MET A 242 23.53 -1.13 0.90
C MET A 242 23.27 -0.45 -0.44
N ARG A 243 24.14 -0.73 -1.40
CA ARG A 243 23.83 -0.49 -2.81
C ARG A 243 22.53 -1.24 -3.11
N PRO A 244 21.52 -0.58 -3.70
CA PRO A 244 20.29 -1.26 -4.08
C PRO A 244 20.62 -2.34 -5.13
N LEU A 245 20.10 -3.53 -4.92
CA LEU A 245 19.77 -4.46 -5.98
C LEU A 245 18.30 -4.22 -6.34
N THR A 246 18.04 -3.99 -7.63
CA THR A 246 16.81 -4.23 -8.42
C THR A 246 16.99 -3.46 -9.74
N ASP A 247 16.61 -3.87 -10.95
CA ASP A 247 15.98 -5.05 -11.55
C ASP A 247 16.33 -5.01 -13.07
N ASP A 248 16.23 -6.16 -13.74
CA ASP A 248 16.46 -6.51 -15.15
C ASP A 248 16.62 -5.44 -16.27
N TYR A 249 17.71 -5.60 -17.04
CA TYR A 249 17.75 -5.57 -18.52
C TYR A 249 19.02 -6.31 -19.01
N VAL A 250 18.89 -7.31 -19.89
CA VAL A 250 20.02 -8.08 -20.45
C VAL A 250 20.41 -7.49 -21.81
N ALA A 251 21.68 -7.07 -21.94
CA ALA A 251 22.30 -6.69 -23.20
C ALA A 251 23.50 -7.61 -23.46
N ASP A 252 23.46 -8.36 -24.56
CA ASP A 252 24.37 -9.46 -24.93
C ASP A 252 25.28 -9.12 -26.12
N HIS A 253 25.54 -7.83 -26.36
CA HIS A 253 26.32 -7.35 -27.50
C HIS A 253 27.18 -6.12 -27.13
N ALA A 254 28.14 -5.79 -28.01
CA ALA A 254 29.10 -4.70 -27.87
C ALA A 254 28.46 -3.35 -27.45
N LEU A 255 29.16 -2.59 -26.61
CA LEU A 255 28.58 -1.48 -25.86
C LEU A 255 28.80 -0.15 -26.60
N TYR A 256 27.72 0.47 -27.09
CA TYR A 256 27.70 1.78 -27.76
C TYR A 256 27.27 2.87 -26.77
N PHE A 257 28.09 3.90 -26.54
CA PHE A 257 27.84 4.95 -25.54
C PHE A 257 27.82 6.36 -26.13
N ALA A 258 27.30 7.33 -25.38
CA ALA A 258 27.39 8.77 -25.64
C ALA A 258 27.76 9.55 -24.36
N LEU A 259 28.61 10.58 -24.44
CA LEU A 259 28.91 11.54 -23.36
C LEU A 259 28.38 12.91 -23.74
N ALA A 260 27.81 13.71 -22.84
CA ALA A 260 27.34 15.08 -23.09
C ALA A 260 27.74 16.01 -21.92
N LEU A 261 28.00 17.31 -22.16
CA LEU A 261 28.17 18.30 -21.08
C LEU A 261 26.86 19.01 -20.73
N ARG A 262 26.80 19.44 -19.47
CA ARG A 262 25.64 19.94 -18.73
C ARG A 262 25.31 21.40 -19.09
N ASP A 263 24.02 21.74 -19.00
CA ASP A 263 23.44 23.09 -19.14
C ASP A 263 23.43 23.71 -20.56
N MET A 264 23.17 22.90 -21.60
CA MET A 264 22.70 23.39 -22.90
C MET A 264 21.30 22.86 -23.22
N SER A 265 20.48 23.72 -23.84
CA SER A 265 19.10 23.43 -24.23
C SER A 265 18.93 23.72 -25.72
N PRO A 266 18.60 22.75 -26.58
CA PRO A 266 18.41 21.32 -26.32
C PRO A 266 19.73 20.51 -26.24
N LEU A 267 19.69 19.35 -25.57
CA LEU A 267 20.83 18.47 -25.27
C LEU A 267 21.50 17.84 -26.52
N MET A 268 22.83 17.92 -26.64
CA MET A 268 23.61 17.23 -27.68
C MET A 268 24.82 16.48 -27.07
N PRO A 269 25.03 15.19 -27.39
CA PRO A 269 26.17 14.42 -26.90
C PRO A 269 27.50 14.84 -27.54
N LEU A 270 28.48 15.11 -26.68
CA LEU A 270 29.87 15.45 -26.94
C LEU A 270 30.80 14.31 -27.38
N ALA A 271 30.46 13.05 -27.13
CA ALA A 271 31.19 11.92 -27.71
C ALA A 271 30.25 10.73 -27.83
N VAL A 272 30.53 9.82 -28.76
CA VAL A 272 29.96 8.47 -28.77
C VAL A 272 31.08 7.47 -29.06
N GLY A 273 30.99 6.25 -28.54
CA GLY A 273 32.01 5.24 -28.78
C GLY A 273 31.46 3.83 -28.63
N MET A 274 32.18 2.84 -29.17
CA MET A 274 31.86 1.42 -29.11
C MET A 274 33.04 0.65 -28.54
N VAL A 275 32.83 -0.20 -27.53
CA VAL A 275 33.87 -1.10 -26.99
C VAL A 275 33.48 -2.54 -27.28
N ASP A 276 34.38 -3.26 -27.94
CA ASP A 276 34.22 -4.66 -28.29
C ASP A 276 34.67 -5.58 -27.13
N MET A 277 34.13 -6.80 -27.08
CA MET A 277 34.22 -7.70 -25.93
C MET A 277 35.64 -8.21 -25.64
N ASP A 278 36.53 -8.20 -26.64
CA ASP A 278 37.87 -8.79 -26.54
C ASP A 278 38.87 -7.93 -25.76
N GLU A 279 38.55 -6.67 -25.45
CA GLU A 279 39.47 -5.77 -24.73
C GLU A 279 39.38 -5.82 -23.20
N PHE A 280 38.50 -6.65 -22.63
CA PHE A 280 38.27 -6.69 -21.17
C PHE A 280 39.26 -7.53 -20.35
N SER A 281 40.31 -8.09 -20.96
CA SER A 281 41.29 -8.90 -20.24
C SER A 281 42.74 -8.69 -20.70
N ARG A 282 43.29 -7.50 -20.44
CA ARG A 282 44.74 -7.30 -20.33
C ARG A 282 45.08 -6.35 -19.18
N THR A 283 45.47 -6.94 -18.06
CA THR A 283 46.40 -6.29 -17.14
C THR A 283 47.26 -7.38 -16.51
N GLU A 284 48.36 -7.74 -17.18
CA GLU A 284 49.45 -8.48 -16.54
C GLU A 284 50.31 -7.48 -15.75
N LEU A 285 50.55 -7.83 -14.49
CA LEU A 285 51.49 -7.19 -13.57
C LEU A 285 52.93 -7.41 -14.05
N HIS A 286 53.71 -6.33 -14.12
CA HIS A 286 55.13 -6.32 -13.79
C HIS A 286 55.42 -5.11 -12.89
#